data_AF-A0A1M6V4U3-F1
#
_entry.id   AF-A0A1M6V4U3-F1
#
_cell.length_a   1.000
_cell.length_b   1.000
_cell.length_c   1.000
_cell.angle_alpha   90.00
_cell.angle_beta   90.00
_cell.angle_gamma   90.00
#
_symmetry.space_group_name_H-M   'P 1'
#
loop_
_entity.id
_entity.type
_entity.pdbx_description
1 polymer ?
#
loop_
_entity_poly.entity_id
_entity_poly.type
_entity_poly.pdbx_seq_one_letter_code
_entity_poly.pdbx_strand_id
1 'polypeptide(L)'
;MKRISLIAFLVVVGVQAIFANQATQCFQKAWAHPADGGLGLTRGQATEICNRARYANEVILCFRVAWAHPADGGLGLTKGQAVDLCKRADDAFEVLKCYAVAWEHPNRHGLGLTRGQAVRLCSQASSAASVIGCFEKAWEHPSRGGLGMTKGGAINLCTESDGN
;
A
#
# COMPACT_ATOMS: atom_id res chain seq x y z
N MET A 1 -40.82 16.34 -11.18
CA MET A 1 -40.29 15.73 -9.95
C MET A 1 -39.63 14.41 -10.31
N LYS A 2 -38.31 14.31 -10.13
CA LYS A 2 -37.46 13.18 -10.57
C LYS A 2 -37.83 11.90 -9.83
N ARG A 3 -38.23 10.86 -10.56
CA ARG A 3 -38.34 9.49 -10.06
C ARG A 3 -36.92 8.95 -9.84
N ILE A 4 -36.38 9.16 -8.65
CA ILE A 4 -35.17 8.47 -8.20
C ILE A 4 -35.59 7.03 -7.88
N SER A 5 -35.08 6.08 -8.67
CA SER A 5 -35.46 4.67 -8.62
C SER A 5 -35.09 4.06 -7.26
N LEU A 6 -36.05 3.43 -6.57
CA LEU A 6 -35.87 2.75 -5.27
C LEU A 6 -34.70 1.74 -5.29
N ILE A 7 -34.40 1.19 -6.46
CA ILE A 7 -33.28 0.26 -6.72
C ILE A 7 -31.93 0.95 -6.45
N ALA A 8 -31.78 2.23 -6.80
CA ALA A 8 -30.54 2.96 -6.57
C ALA A 8 -30.28 3.17 -5.07
N PHE A 9 -31.33 3.33 -4.25
CA PHE A 9 -31.19 3.54 -2.81
C PHE A 9 -30.80 2.24 -2.07
N LEU A 10 -31.39 1.10 -2.44
CA LEU A 10 -31.06 -0.21 -1.86
C LEU A 10 -29.64 -0.67 -2.20
N VAL A 11 -29.16 -0.40 -3.42
CA VAL A 11 -27.78 -0.71 -3.82
C VAL A 11 -26.78 0.13 -3.00
N VAL A 12 -27.05 1.42 -2.79
CA VAL A 12 -26.16 2.31 -2.02
C VAL A 12 -26.04 1.88 -0.56
N VAL A 13 -27.13 1.46 0.10
CA VAL A 13 -27.09 0.98 1.49
C VAL A 13 -26.41 -0.38 1.60
N GLY A 14 -26.63 -1.30 0.65
CA GLY A 14 -26.01 -2.62 0.64
C GLY A 14 -24.49 -2.58 0.44
N VAL A 15 -23.99 -1.67 -0.39
CA VAL A 15 -22.55 -1.51 -0.64
C VAL A 15 -21.82 -0.95 0.60
N GLN A 16 -22.41 0.01 1.31
CA GLN A 16 -21.82 0.58 2.53
C GLN A 16 -21.66 -0.44 3.67
N ALA A 17 -22.58 -1.40 3.79
CA ALA A 17 -22.52 -2.44 4.82
C ALA A 17 -21.35 -3.43 4.61
N ILE A 18 -20.96 -3.70 3.37
CA ILE A 18 -19.87 -4.63 3.04
C ILE A 18 -18.50 -4.02 3.37
N PHE A 19 -18.30 -2.74 3.05
CA PHE A 19 -17.05 -2.03 3.40
C PHE A 19 -16.88 -1.86 4.91
N ALA A 20 -17.97 -1.57 5.64
CA ALA A 20 -17.94 -1.49 7.10
C ALA A 20 -17.51 -2.82 7.74
N ASN A 21 -17.90 -3.95 7.14
CA ASN A 21 -17.50 -5.28 7.62
C ASN A 21 -15.99 -5.53 7.43
N GLN A 22 -15.43 -5.18 6.27
CA GLN A 22 -14.00 -5.36 5.98
C GLN A 22 -13.11 -4.49 6.87
N ALA A 23 -13.40 -3.20 6.97
CA ALA A 23 -12.65 -2.29 7.85
C ALA A 23 -12.71 -2.73 9.32
N THR A 24 -13.87 -3.22 9.79
CA THR A 24 -14.03 -3.74 11.15
C THR A 24 -13.23 -5.02 11.39
N GLN A 25 -13.30 -5.99 10.47
CA GLN A 25 -12.51 -7.23 10.56
C GLN A 25 -11.01 -6.95 10.53
N CYS A 26 -10.58 -6.06 9.64
CA CYS A 26 -9.21 -5.58 9.60
C CYS A 26 -8.81 -5.00 10.95
N PHE A 27 -9.60 -4.07 11.49
CA PHE A 27 -9.29 -3.40 12.75
C PHE A 27 -9.19 -4.39 13.91
N GLN A 28 -10.15 -5.32 14.02
CA GLN A 28 -10.14 -6.36 15.05
C GLN A 28 -8.86 -7.19 14.99
N LYS A 29 -8.46 -7.63 13.80
CA LYS A 29 -7.24 -8.44 13.62
C LYS A 29 -5.96 -7.63 13.82
N ALA A 30 -5.94 -6.36 13.40
CA ALA A 30 -4.82 -5.45 13.60
C ALA A 30 -4.58 -5.15 15.08
N TRP A 31 -5.65 -4.89 15.84
CA TRP A 31 -5.60 -4.52 17.26
C TRP A 31 -5.42 -5.74 18.18
N ALA A 32 -5.94 -6.91 17.80
CA ALA A 32 -5.87 -8.11 18.63
C ALA A 32 -4.43 -8.49 19.01
N HIS A 33 -4.30 -9.11 20.18
CA HIS A 33 -3.00 -9.54 20.69
C HIS A 33 -2.42 -10.66 19.79
N PRO A 34 -1.08 -10.74 19.61
CA PRO A 34 -0.48 -11.78 18.77
C PRO A 34 -0.80 -13.22 19.23
N ALA A 35 -0.99 -13.44 20.54
CA ALA A 35 -1.39 -14.73 21.08
C ALA A 35 -2.78 -15.20 20.56
N ASP A 36 -3.63 -14.25 20.16
CA ASP A 36 -4.96 -14.52 19.60
C ASP A 36 -4.95 -14.48 18.06
N GLY A 37 -3.76 -14.49 17.45
CA GLY A 37 -3.57 -14.40 15.99
C GLY A 37 -3.67 -12.98 15.42
N GLY A 38 -3.70 -11.96 16.28
CA GLY A 38 -3.70 -10.55 15.89
C GLY A 38 -2.31 -9.98 15.58
N LEU A 39 -2.24 -8.70 15.23
CA LEU A 39 -0.97 -8.01 14.90
C LEU A 39 -0.35 -7.25 16.08
N GLY A 40 -1.09 -7.05 17.17
CA GLY A 40 -0.63 -6.27 18.32
C GLY A 40 -0.23 -4.84 17.95
N LEU A 41 -1.02 -4.19 17.09
CA LEU A 41 -0.85 -2.78 16.76
C LEU A 41 -1.46 -1.87 17.84
N THR A 42 -0.99 -0.63 17.92
CA THR A 42 -1.67 0.38 18.72
C THR A 42 -3.03 0.76 18.09
N ARG A 43 -3.89 1.45 18.84
CA ARG A 43 -5.26 1.74 18.37
C ARG A 43 -5.21 2.68 17.18
N GLY A 44 -4.32 3.67 17.26
CA GLY A 44 -4.04 4.58 16.16
C GLY A 44 -3.54 3.85 14.91
N GLN A 45 -2.58 2.94 15.05
CA GLN A 45 -2.06 2.16 13.92
C GLN A 45 -3.12 1.22 13.32
N ALA A 46 -3.91 0.56 14.14
CA ALA A 46 -4.99 -0.30 13.68
C ALA A 46 -6.07 0.51 12.94
N THR A 47 -6.42 1.70 13.43
CA THR A 47 -7.33 2.60 12.72
C THR A 47 -6.71 3.08 11.41
N GLU A 48 -5.45 3.52 11.42
CA GLU A 48 -4.78 4.04 10.24
C GLU A 48 -4.70 3.00 9.12
N ILE A 49 -4.26 1.78 9.44
CA ILE A 49 -4.07 0.74 8.42
C ILE A 49 -5.41 0.22 7.87
N CYS A 50 -6.49 0.29 8.64
CA CYS A 50 -7.77 -0.32 8.27
C CYS A 50 -8.86 0.66 7.81
N ASN A 51 -8.70 1.99 7.94
CA ASN A 51 -9.82 2.93 7.66
C ASN A 51 -10.30 2.92 6.20
N ARG A 52 -9.45 2.44 5.28
CA ARG A 52 -9.71 2.35 3.83
C ARG A 52 -9.54 0.93 3.32
N ALA A 53 -9.47 -0.06 4.20
CA ALA A 53 -9.30 -1.45 3.81
C ALA A 53 -10.53 -1.92 3.02
N ARG A 54 -10.36 -2.12 1.71
CA ARG A 54 -11.35 -2.79 0.87
C ARG A 54 -11.35 -4.29 1.10
N TYR A 55 -10.16 -4.85 1.34
CA TYR A 55 -9.92 -6.27 1.59
C TYR A 55 -9.08 -6.44 2.85
N ALA A 56 -9.70 -6.86 3.96
CA ALA A 56 -9.01 -6.99 5.24
C ALA A 56 -7.83 -7.96 5.18
N ASN A 57 -7.97 -9.06 4.42
CA ASN A 57 -6.93 -10.06 4.26
C ASN A 57 -5.68 -9.50 3.57
N GLU A 58 -5.84 -8.66 2.55
CA GLU A 58 -4.72 -8.07 1.80
C GLU A 58 -3.92 -7.12 2.68
N VAL A 59 -4.60 -6.22 3.39
CA VAL A 59 -3.95 -5.28 4.32
C VAL A 59 -3.19 -6.02 5.43
N ILE A 60 -3.81 -7.04 6.02
CA ILE A 60 -3.19 -7.83 7.09
C ILE A 60 -2.02 -8.66 6.57
N LEU A 61 -2.14 -9.26 5.38
CA LEU A 61 -1.06 -10.02 4.75
C LEU A 61 0.12 -9.11 4.42
N CYS A 62 -0.14 -7.97 3.78
CA CYS A 62 0.87 -6.95 3.48
C CYS A 62 1.63 -6.57 4.75
N PHE A 63 0.92 -6.22 5.82
CA PHE A 63 1.55 -5.81 7.08
C PHE A 63 2.44 -6.92 7.66
N ARG A 64 1.95 -8.16 7.70
CA ARG A 64 2.71 -9.30 8.23
C ARG A 64 4.04 -9.48 7.51
N VAL A 65 4.02 -9.48 6.18
CA VAL A 65 5.25 -9.64 5.38
C VAL A 65 6.15 -8.41 5.52
N ALA A 66 5.58 -7.21 5.49
CA ALA A 66 6.33 -5.97 5.62
C ALA A 66 7.09 -5.87 6.95
N TRP A 67 6.45 -6.26 8.05
CA TRP A 67 7.04 -6.18 9.39
C TRP A 67 7.90 -7.39 9.78
N ALA A 68 7.65 -8.57 9.18
CA ALA A 68 8.40 -9.78 9.49
C ALA A 68 9.91 -9.61 9.23
N HIS A 69 10.71 -10.38 9.98
CA HIS A 69 12.15 -10.34 9.85
C HIS A 69 12.59 -10.92 8.49
N PRO A 70 13.68 -10.43 7.86
CA PRO A 70 14.14 -10.96 6.58
C PRO A 70 14.49 -12.45 6.59
N ALA A 71 14.96 -12.97 7.72
CA ALA A 71 15.21 -14.42 7.89
C ALA A 71 13.94 -15.28 7.75
N ASP A 72 12.76 -14.69 7.99
CA ASP A 72 11.46 -15.35 7.89
C ASP A 72 10.73 -14.99 6.58
N GLY A 73 11.45 -14.42 5.59
CA GLY A 73 10.89 -13.97 4.32
C GLY A 73 10.16 -12.62 4.38
N GLY A 74 10.33 -11.86 5.45
CA GLY A 74 9.78 -10.51 5.59
C GLY A 74 10.68 -9.39 5.05
N LEU A 75 10.18 -8.15 5.11
CA LEU A 75 10.93 -6.96 4.64
C LEU A 75 11.73 -6.27 5.76
N GLY A 76 11.51 -6.63 7.02
CA GLY A 76 12.20 -6.06 8.17
C GLY A 76 11.93 -4.57 8.39
N LEU A 77 10.75 -4.08 8.00
CA LEU A 77 10.35 -2.70 8.25
C LEU A 77 10.04 -2.48 9.73
N THR A 78 10.10 -1.24 10.18
CA THR A 78 9.49 -0.87 11.47
C THR A 78 7.97 -1.00 11.39
N LYS A 79 7.28 -1.19 12.53
CA LYS A 79 5.80 -1.23 12.54
C LYS A 79 5.17 -0.01 11.87
N GLY A 80 5.72 1.19 12.08
CA GLY A 80 5.22 2.41 11.45
C GLY A 80 5.36 2.39 9.92
N GLN A 81 6.53 2.00 9.41
CA GLN A 81 6.75 1.86 7.97
C GLN A 81 5.86 0.78 7.33
N ALA A 82 5.63 -0.33 8.03
CA ALA A 82 4.73 -1.38 7.56
C ALA A 82 3.26 -0.90 7.50
N VAL A 83 2.81 -0.10 8.49
CA VAL A 83 1.50 0.57 8.42
C VAL A 83 1.45 1.52 7.23
N ASP A 84 2.45 2.38 7.06
CA ASP A 84 2.49 3.34 5.97
C ASP A 84 2.46 2.69 4.59
N LEU A 85 3.18 1.58 4.41
CA LEU A 85 3.21 0.83 3.16
C LEU A 85 1.87 0.15 2.86
N CYS A 86 1.19 -0.38 3.88
CA CYS A 86 0.07 -1.31 3.68
C CYS A 86 -1.32 -0.71 3.89
N LYS A 87 -1.43 0.54 4.39
CA LYS A 87 -2.73 1.18 4.75
C LYS A 87 -3.71 1.42 3.60
N ARG A 88 -3.30 1.18 2.34
CA ARG A 88 -4.15 1.25 1.14
C ARG A 88 -3.95 0.04 0.22
N ALA A 89 -3.43 -1.07 0.75
CA ALA A 89 -3.21 -2.26 -0.05
C ALA A 89 -4.54 -2.92 -0.44
N ASP A 90 -4.86 -2.84 -1.73
CA ASP A 90 -5.92 -3.64 -2.35
C ASP A 90 -5.38 -4.99 -2.86
N ASP A 91 -4.07 -5.06 -3.13
CA ASP A 91 -3.31 -6.26 -3.47
C ASP A 91 -1.98 -6.21 -2.72
N ALA A 92 -1.79 -7.12 -1.74
CA ALA A 92 -0.58 -7.16 -0.94
C ALA A 92 0.65 -7.48 -1.79
N PHE A 93 0.51 -8.34 -2.80
CA PHE A 93 1.62 -8.78 -3.63
C PHE A 93 2.19 -7.62 -4.45
N GLU A 94 1.33 -6.82 -5.09
CA GLU A 94 1.79 -5.68 -5.90
C GLU A 94 2.47 -4.60 -5.04
N VAL A 95 1.94 -4.30 -3.85
CA VAL A 95 2.56 -3.36 -2.91
C VAL A 95 3.94 -3.85 -2.44
N LEU A 96 4.04 -5.12 -2.02
CA LEU A 96 5.29 -5.71 -1.53
C LEU A 96 6.32 -5.85 -2.65
N LYS A 97 5.90 -6.25 -3.84
CA LYS A 97 6.76 -6.35 -5.04
C LYS A 97 7.30 -4.99 -5.44
N CYS A 98 6.45 -3.96 -5.45
CA CYS A 98 6.90 -2.59 -5.69
C CYS A 98 7.98 -2.20 -4.68
N TYR A 99 7.72 -2.40 -3.39
CA TYR A 99 8.68 -2.04 -2.34
C TYR A 99 10.01 -2.77 -2.52
N ALA A 100 9.98 -4.08 -2.80
CA ALA A 100 11.18 -4.88 -3.00
C ALA A 100 12.05 -4.30 -4.12
N VAL A 101 11.47 -4.03 -5.30
CA VAL A 101 12.19 -3.44 -6.44
C VAL A 101 12.69 -2.03 -6.11
N ALA A 102 11.86 -1.22 -5.46
CA ALA A 102 12.21 0.15 -5.09
C ALA A 102 13.40 0.23 -4.13
N TRP A 103 13.46 -0.67 -3.15
CA TRP A 103 14.52 -0.72 -2.14
C TRP A 103 15.79 -1.44 -2.63
N GLU A 104 15.66 -2.44 -3.49
CA GLU A 104 16.77 -3.27 -3.96
C GLU A 104 17.87 -2.44 -4.64
N HIS A 105 19.11 -2.93 -4.58
CA HIS A 105 20.25 -2.21 -5.12
C HIS A 105 20.23 -2.19 -6.67
N PRO A 106 20.69 -1.11 -7.34
CA PRO A 106 20.73 -1.05 -8.81
C PRO A 106 21.52 -2.17 -9.49
N ASN A 107 22.60 -2.65 -8.87
CA ASN A 107 23.36 -3.82 -9.35
C ASN A 107 22.54 -5.12 -9.37
N ARG A 108 21.36 -5.14 -8.76
CA ARG A 108 20.41 -6.26 -8.75
C ARG A 108 19.07 -5.86 -9.38
N HIS A 109 19.09 -4.88 -10.29
CA HIS A 109 17.92 -4.37 -11.00
C HIS A 109 16.87 -3.67 -10.11
N GLY A 110 17.29 -3.13 -8.95
CA GLY A 110 16.44 -2.28 -8.11
C GLY A 110 16.66 -0.78 -8.32
N LEU A 111 15.85 0.05 -7.66
CA LEU A 111 15.94 1.51 -7.78
C LEU A 111 16.93 2.15 -6.79
N GLY A 112 17.41 1.39 -5.79
CA GLY A 112 18.32 1.88 -4.76
C GLY A 112 17.75 3.05 -3.96
N LEU A 113 16.44 3.03 -3.68
CA LEU A 113 15.80 4.02 -2.82
C LEU A 113 16.05 3.69 -1.35
N THR A 114 16.04 4.73 -0.52
CA THR A 114 15.99 4.52 0.94
C THR A 114 14.67 3.84 1.31
N ARG A 115 14.61 3.15 2.46
CA ARG A 115 13.38 2.50 2.94
C ARG A 115 12.18 3.46 2.97
N GLY A 116 12.38 4.68 3.46
CA GLY A 116 11.31 5.69 3.51
C GLY A 116 10.83 6.13 2.12
N GLN A 117 11.74 6.26 1.15
CA GLN A 117 11.38 6.57 -0.23
C GLN A 117 10.63 5.42 -0.90
N ALA A 118 11.08 4.17 -0.70
CA ALA A 118 10.40 2.99 -1.21
C ALA A 118 8.99 2.81 -0.62
N VAL A 119 8.83 3.01 0.70
CA VAL A 119 7.51 3.03 1.36
C VAL A 119 6.61 4.08 0.72
N ARG A 120 7.10 5.31 0.57
CA ARG A 120 6.30 6.40 -0.01
C ARG A 120 5.86 6.06 -1.44
N LEU A 121 6.80 5.64 -2.28
CA LEU A 121 6.54 5.29 -3.68
C LEU A 121 5.48 4.18 -3.81
N CYS A 122 5.55 3.16 -2.96
CA CYS A 122 4.77 1.93 -3.13
C CYS A 122 3.52 1.82 -2.26
N SER A 123 3.29 2.74 -1.32
CA SER A 123 2.14 2.71 -0.38
C SER A 123 0.75 2.74 -1.02
N GLN A 124 0.68 2.99 -2.33
CA GLN A 124 -0.55 3.08 -3.11
C GLN A 124 -0.47 2.27 -4.40
N ALA A 125 0.52 1.38 -4.53
CA ALA A 125 0.72 0.63 -5.75
C ALA A 125 -0.44 -0.33 -5.98
N SER A 126 -1.19 -0.08 -7.05
CA SER A 126 -2.12 -1.05 -7.64
C SER A 126 -1.40 -1.99 -8.60
N SER A 127 -0.28 -1.52 -9.17
CA SER A 127 0.64 -2.30 -9.97
C SER A 127 2.08 -1.86 -9.73
N ALA A 128 2.92 -2.80 -9.30
CA ALA A 128 4.35 -2.57 -9.15
C ALA A 128 5.00 -2.13 -10.47
N ALA A 129 4.62 -2.75 -11.59
CA ALA A 129 5.20 -2.44 -12.89
C ALA A 129 4.89 -0.99 -13.30
N SER A 130 3.65 -0.54 -13.12
CA SER A 130 3.23 0.83 -13.44
C SER A 130 3.97 1.86 -12.58
N VAL A 131 4.03 1.65 -11.27
CA VAL A 131 4.68 2.58 -10.33
C VAL A 131 6.18 2.66 -10.57
N ILE A 132 6.84 1.52 -10.76
CA ILE A 132 8.28 1.46 -11.04
C ILE A 132 8.60 2.09 -12.39
N GLY A 133 7.86 1.74 -13.45
CA GLY A 133 8.07 2.32 -14.77
C GLY A 133 7.82 3.83 -14.81
N CYS A 134 6.83 4.33 -14.06
CA CYS A 134 6.63 5.76 -13.86
C CYS A 134 7.87 6.40 -13.23
N PHE A 135 8.36 5.83 -12.12
CA PHE A 135 9.49 6.40 -11.39
C PHE A 135 10.74 6.43 -12.27
N GLU A 136 11.03 5.34 -12.97
CA GLU A 136 12.16 5.25 -13.89
C GLU A 136 12.04 6.32 -14.97
N LYS A 137 10.89 6.44 -15.64
CA LYS A 137 10.68 7.47 -16.67
C LYS A 137 10.85 8.89 -16.13
N ALA A 138 10.34 9.15 -14.92
CA ALA A 138 10.40 10.47 -14.31
C ALA A 138 11.81 10.86 -13.87
N TRP A 139 12.56 9.91 -13.28
CA TRP A 139 13.91 10.15 -12.77
C TRP A 139 15.00 10.08 -13.85
N GLU A 140 14.79 9.29 -14.89
CA GLU A 140 15.77 9.08 -15.96
C GLU A 140 16.14 10.40 -16.67
N HIS A 141 17.39 10.48 -17.11
CA HIS A 141 17.95 11.66 -17.77
C HIS A 141 17.25 11.91 -19.14
N PRO A 142 17.02 13.18 -19.53
CA PRO A 142 16.37 13.49 -20.80
C PRO A 142 17.07 12.93 -22.05
N SER A 143 18.41 12.81 -22.03
CA SER A 143 19.16 12.19 -23.13
C SER A 143 18.89 10.69 -23.31
N ARG A 144 18.35 10.02 -22.28
CA ARG A 144 17.86 8.64 -22.33
C ARG A 144 16.33 8.57 -22.41
N GLY A 145 15.70 9.69 -22.74
CA GLY A 145 14.26 9.82 -22.90
C GLY A 145 13.48 9.93 -21.59
N GLY A 146 14.11 10.21 -20.45
CA GLY A 146 13.42 10.47 -19.19
C GLY A 146 13.04 11.95 -18.99
N LEU A 147 12.46 12.28 -17.83
CA LEU A 147 12.05 13.65 -17.49
C LEU A 147 13.12 14.44 -16.70
N GLY A 148 14.18 13.78 -16.24
CA GLY A 148 15.29 14.41 -15.51
C GLY A 148 14.90 14.96 -14.13
N MET A 149 13.84 14.43 -13.51
CA MET A 149 13.38 14.89 -12.20
C MET A 149 14.35 14.49 -11.09
N THR A 150 14.26 15.16 -9.94
CA THR A 150 14.89 14.64 -8.71
C THR A 150 14.18 13.37 -8.24
N LYS A 151 14.85 12.49 -7.49
CA LYS A 151 14.21 11.29 -6.91
C LYS A 151 12.94 11.63 -6.12
N GLY A 152 12.96 12.73 -5.35
CA GLY A 152 11.79 13.19 -4.60
C GLY A 152 10.64 13.64 -5.50
N GLY A 153 10.96 14.38 -6.58
CA GLY A 153 9.96 14.80 -7.58
C GLY A 153 9.33 13.61 -8.31
N ALA A 154 10.14 12.63 -8.72
CA ALA A 154 9.67 11.41 -9.36
C ALA A 154 8.76 10.59 -8.42
N ILE A 155 9.11 10.45 -7.14
CA ILE A 155 8.24 9.78 -6.16
C ILE A 155 6.90 10.49 -6.05
N ASN A 156 6.90 11.82 -5.86
CA ASN A 156 5.66 12.58 -5.69
C ASN A 156 4.74 12.40 -6.91
N LEU A 157 5.29 12.56 -8.12
CA LEU A 157 4.54 12.37 -9.37
C LEU A 157 3.90 10.97 -9.44
N CYS A 158 4.70 9.93 -9.20
CA CYS A 158 4.27 8.56 -9.42
C CYS A 158 3.35 8.01 -8.34
N THR A 159 3.40 8.56 -7.12
CA THR A 159 2.45 8.22 -6.05
C THR A 159 1.06 8.82 -6.25
N GLU A 160 0.95 9.89 -7.04
CA GLU A 160 -0.33 10.56 -7.33
C GLU A 160 -1.02 9.96 -8.56
N SER A 161 -0.25 9.42 -9.52
CA SER A 161 -0.77 8.87 -10.77
C SER A 161 -1.38 7.48 -10.68
N ASP A 162 -1.04 6.67 -9.66
CA ASP A 162 -1.56 5.29 -9.50
C ASP A 162 -2.83 5.21 -8.63
N GLY A 163 -3.29 6.34 -8.07
CA GLY A 163 -4.40 6.42 -7.11
C GLY A 163 -5.71 7.04 -7.62
N ASN A 164 -5.87 7.19 -8.94
CA ASN A 164 -7.07 7.75 -9.60
C ASN A 164 -7.80 6.72 -10.46
#